data_AF-A0A0F9FWI4-F1
#
_entry.id   AF-A0A0F9FWI4-F1
#
_cell.length_a   1.000
_cell.length_b   1.000
_cell.length_c   1.000
_cell.angle_alpha   90.00
_cell.angle_beta   90.00
_cell.angle_gamma   90.00
#
_symmetry.space_group_name_H-M   'P 1'
#
loop_
_entity.id
_entity.type
_entity.pdbx_description
1 polymer ?
#
loop_
_entity_poly.entity_id
_entity_poly.type
_entity_poly.pdbx_seq_one_letter_code
_entity_poly.pdbx_strand_id
1 'polypeptide(L)'
;MGLDSVELVVYVEDKFGISIPDAECEKIYTVQDFSDSVFKRISVNPTEKCLTQIIFYRIRKAFQTLDLSKEQIKPDSQISDLLTQAELKTNWNKIENELGLKLPELVALDFNQNLDTHVKILGFRTFKRTQPVTKGTIRQLIDWKISLNFDKTIDINKITDKYEVERIISGIISDRMGIPINEIELKHSITNDLGID
;
A
#
# COMPACT_ATOMS: atom_id res chain seq x y z
N MET A 1 -15.55 13.55 12.21
CA MET A 1 -14.15 13.46 11.77
C MET A 1 -13.32 14.39 12.63
N GLY A 2 -12.17 13.96 13.12
CA GLY A 2 -11.22 14.86 13.78
C GLY A 2 -10.31 15.54 12.74
N LEU A 3 -9.24 16.18 13.22
CA LEU A 3 -8.41 17.05 12.40
C LEU A 3 -7.60 16.27 11.36
N ASP A 4 -7.07 15.10 11.72
CA ASP A 4 -6.23 14.31 10.82
C ASP A 4 -7.08 13.75 9.66
N SER A 5 -8.32 13.34 9.96
CA SER A 5 -9.29 12.92 8.93
C SER A 5 -9.62 14.06 7.96
N VAL A 6 -9.83 15.27 8.48
CA VAL A 6 -10.13 16.46 7.65
C VAL A 6 -8.93 16.81 6.76
N GLU A 7 -7.71 16.82 7.32
CA GLU A 7 -6.50 17.09 6.53
C GLU A 7 -6.32 16.06 5.41
N LEU A 8 -6.59 14.79 5.69
CA LEU A 8 -6.53 13.72 4.70
C LEU A 8 -7.55 13.93 3.57
N VAL A 9 -8.79 14.29 3.89
CA VAL A 9 -9.82 14.62 2.89
C VAL A 9 -9.38 15.77 2.00
N VAL A 10 -8.93 16.87 2.60
CA VAL A 10 -8.48 18.06 1.85
C VAL A 10 -7.32 17.71 0.91
N TYR A 11 -6.36 16.92 1.37
CA TYR A 11 -5.25 16.50 0.51
C TYR A 11 -5.69 15.59 -0.63
N VAL A 12 -6.64 14.68 -0.40
CA VAL A 12 -7.20 13.83 -1.46
C VAL A 12 -7.99 14.66 -2.47
N GLU A 13 -8.80 15.61 -2.02
CA GLU A 13 -9.52 16.55 -2.89
C GLU A 13 -8.56 17.32 -3.81
N ASP A 14 -7.51 17.92 -3.24
CA ASP A 14 -6.48 18.64 -3.99
C ASP A 14 -5.77 17.72 -5.00
N LYS A 15 -5.36 16.53 -4.54
CA LYS A 15 -4.62 15.57 -5.37
C LYS A 15 -5.41 15.11 -6.59
N PHE A 16 -6.72 14.89 -6.43
CA PHE A 16 -7.60 14.44 -7.52
C PHE A 16 -8.30 15.60 -8.26
N GLY A 17 -8.20 16.84 -7.76
CA GLY A 17 -8.93 17.99 -8.30
C GLY A 17 -10.45 17.85 -8.18
N ILE A 18 -10.94 17.26 -7.10
CA ILE A 18 -12.37 17.01 -6.84
C ILE A 18 -12.84 17.75 -5.59
N SER A 19 -14.16 17.73 -5.35
CA SER A 19 -14.73 18.09 -4.04
C SER A 19 -15.71 17.04 -3.54
N ILE A 20 -15.53 16.62 -2.29
CA ILE A 20 -16.37 15.67 -1.57
C ILE A 20 -17.24 16.50 -0.59
N PRO A 21 -18.58 16.48 -0.75
CA PRO A 21 -19.48 17.20 0.15
C PRO A 21 -19.34 16.72 1.60
N ASP A 22 -19.46 17.64 2.55
CA ASP A 22 -19.36 17.35 3.99
C ASP A 22 -20.24 16.18 4.44
N ALA A 23 -21.48 16.12 3.96
CA ALA A 23 -22.43 15.04 4.30
C ALA A 23 -22.02 13.66 3.77
N GLU A 24 -21.13 13.59 2.76
CA GLU A 24 -20.49 12.36 2.32
C GLU A 24 -19.20 12.09 3.08
N CYS A 25 -18.40 13.13 3.38
CA CYS A 25 -17.24 13.01 4.26
C CYS A 25 -17.61 12.37 5.60
N GLU A 26 -18.72 12.79 6.23
CA GLU A 26 -19.25 12.19 7.46
C GLU A 26 -19.54 10.68 7.36
N LYS A 27 -19.66 10.13 6.15
CA LYS A 27 -19.94 8.72 5.88
C LYS A 27 -18.72 7.93 5.42
N ILE A 28 -17.55 8.56 5.33
CA ILE A 28 -16.30 7.88 5.02
C ILE A 28 -15.79 7.24 6.32
N TYR A 29 -16.13 5.97 6.53
CA TYR A 29 -15.74 5.22 7.73
C TYR A 29 -14.53 4.32 7.49
N THR A 30 -14.42 3.75 6.29
CA THR A 30 -13.35 2.83 5.89
C THR A 30 -12.51 3.37 4.75
N VAL A 31 -11.33 2.79 4.54
CA VAL A 31 -10.47 3.08 3.38
C VAL A 31 -11.23 2.82 2.06
N GLN A 32 -12.09 1.79 2.02
CA GLN A 32 -12.97 1.52 0.90
C GLN A 32 -13.98 2.64 0.68
N ASP A 33 -14.68 3.11 1.72
CA ASP A 33 -15.65 4.21 1.59
C ASP A 33 -15.00 5.47 1.02
N PHE A 34 -13.76 5.73 1.42
CA PHE A 34 -13.00 6.86 0.90
C PHE A 34 -12.70 6.68 -0.59
N SER A 35 -12.18 5.51 -0.96
CA SER A 35 -11.89 5.17 -2.35
C SER A 35 -13.15 5.26 -3.22
N ASP A 36 -14.29 4.82 -2.71
CA ASP A 36 -15.59 4.88 -3.39
C ASP A 36 -16.07 6.31 -3.58
N SER A 37 -15.89 7.17 -2.57
CA SER A 37 -16.26 8.58 -2.61
C SER A 37 -15.45 9.34 -3.66
N VAL A 38 -14.16 9.01 -3.80
CA VAL A 38 -13.28 9.55 -4.84
C VAL A 38 -13.66 9.01 -6.21
N PHE A 39 -13.83 7.68 -6.33
CA PHE A 39 -14.10 7.03 -7.60
C PHE A 39 -15.39 7.52 -8.27
N LYS A 40 -16.43 7.87 -7.49
CA LYS A 40 -17.68 8.46 -7.99
C LYS A 40 -17.50 9.82 -8.68
N ARG A 41 -16.38 10.51 -8.46
CA ARG A 41 -16.16 11.91 -8.87
C ARG A 41 -15.14 12.07 -9.98
N ILE A 42 -14.47 11.00 -10.38
CA ILE A 42 -13.45 11.03 -11.43
C ILE A 42 -13.96 10.37 -12.70
N SER A 43 -13.34 10.74 -13.83
CA SER A 43 -13.55 10.04 -15.10
C SER A 43 -12.60 8.86 -15.21
N VAL A 44 -13.11 7.73 -15.72
CA VAL A 44 -12.33 6.51 -15.91
C VAL A 44 -11.98 6.34 -17.39
N ASN A 45 -10.77 5.87 -17.66
CA ASN A 45 -10.23 5.62 -18.98
C ASN A 45 -9.84 4.13 -19.09
N PRO A 46 -10.82 3.22 -19.27
CA PRO A 46 -10.55 1.79 -19.26
C PRO A 46 -9.50 1.39 -20.30
N THR A 47 -8.70 0.39 -19.95
CA THR A 47 -7.66 -0.15 -20.83
C THR A 47 -7.61 -1.66 -20.73
N GLU A 48 -7.11 -2.32 -21.78
CA GLU A 48 -6.83 -3.77 -21.75
C GLU A 48 -5.58 -4.11 -20.94
N LYS A 49 -4.73 -3.12 -20.64
CA LYS A 49 -3.51 -3.31 -19.85
C LYS A 49 -3.85 -3.44 -18.36
N CYS A 50 -3.49 -4.58 -17.76
CA CYS A 50 -3.69 -4.78 -16.33
C CYS A 50 -2.44 -4.34 -15.53
N LEU A 51 -2.57 -3.26 -14.73
CA LEU A 51 -1.47 -2.74 -13.91
C LEU A 51 -0.89 -3.80 -12.97
N THR A 52 -1.74 -4.57 -12.28
CA THR A 52 -1.29 -5.62 -11.35
C THR A 52 -0.47 -6.69 -12.05
N GLN A 53 -0.85 -7.08 -13.27
CA GLN A 53 -0.10 -8.04 -14.09
C GLN A 53 1.26 -7.47 -14.52
N ILE A 54 1.30 -6.19 -14.93
CA ILE A 54 2.55 -5.50 -15.29
C ILE A 54 3.52 -5.50 -14.09
N ILE A 55 3.03 -5.13 -12.91
CA ILE A 55 3.84 -5.08 -11.70
C ILE A 55 4.23 -6.49 -11.23
N PHE A 56 3.33 -7.48 -11.33
CA PHE A 56 3.65 -8.87 -11.04
C PHE A 56 4.83 -9.37 -11.88
N TYR A 57 4.83 -9.13 -13.20
CA TYR A 57 5.93 -9.59 -14.04
C TYR A 57 7.26 -8.88 -13.73
N ARG A 58 7.22 -7.60 -13.34
CA ARG A 58 8.41 -6.90 -12.85
C ARG A 58 8.93 -7.50 -11.55
N ILE A 59 8.05 -7.77 -10.59
CA ILE A 59 8.41 -8.45 -9.32
C ILE A 59 8.99 -9.83 -9.61
N ARG A 60 8.31 -10.64 -10.42
CA ARG A 60 8.78 -11.98 -10.79
C ARG A 60 10.18 -11.91 -11.40
N LYS A 61 10.42 -11.00 -12.33
CA LYS A 61 11.75 -10.80 -12.93
C LYS A 61 12.81 -10.45 -11.88
N ALA A 62 12.48 -9.57 -10.91
CA ALA A 62 13.40 -9.21 -9.84
C ALA A 62 13.74 -10.41 -8.93
N PHE A 63 12.76 -11.22 -8.54
CA PHE A 63 12.99 -12.43 -7.74
C PHE A 63 13.83 -13.48 -8.50
N GLN A 64 13.70 -13.57 -9.82
CA GLN A 64 14.54 -14.48 -10.63
C GLN A 64 16.03 -14.10 -10.62
N THR A 65 16.40 -12.87 -10.25
CA THR A 65 17.82 -12.49 -10.06
C THR A 65 18.45 -13.12 -8.81
N LEU A 66 17.63 -13.77 -7.98
CA LEU A 66 18.00 -14.51 -6.78
C LEU A 66 17.96 -16.03 -7.00
N ASP A 67 18.05 -16.47 -8.26
CA ASP A 67 18.00 -17.88 -8.68
C ASP A 67 16.70 -18.64 -8.32
N LEU A 68 15.62 -17.90 -8.07
CA LEU A 68 14.28 -18.47 -7.88
C LEU A 68 13.62 -18.81 -9.23
N SER A 69 12.98 -19.97 -9.29
CA SER A 69 12.27 -20.42 -10.49
C SER A 69 10.94 -19.65 -10.65
N LYS A 70 10.47 -19.50 -11.90
CA LYS A 70 9.21 -18.78 -12.18
C LYS A 70 8.00 -19.48 -11.56
N GLU A 71 8.07 -20.79 -11.44
CA GLU A 71 7.03 -21.66 -10.92
C GLU A 71 6.83 -21.48 -9.41
N GLN A 72 7.86 -21.02 -8.70
CA GLN A 72 7.80 -20.71 -7.27
C GLN A 72 7.11 -19.36 -7.01
N ILE A 73 7.16 -18.44 -7.98
CA ILE A 73 6.69 -17.06 -7.82
C ILE A 73 5.28 -16.93 -8.40
N LYS A 74 4.28 -17.20 -7.56
CA LYS A 74 2.86 -17.07 -7.88
C LYS A 74 2.23 -15.97 -7.01
N PRO A 75 1.09 -15.38 -7.42
CA PRO A 75 0.42 -14.34 -6.63
C PRO A 75 0.09 -14.77 -5.18
N ASP A 76 -0.15 -16.05 -4.95
CA ASP A 76 -0.47 -16.65 -3.65
C ASP A 76 0.75 -17.15 -2.86
N SER A 77 1.95 -17.16 -3.45
CA SER A 77 3.19 -17.49 -2.74
C SER A 77 3.43 -16.50 -1.60
N GLN A 78 3.70 -16.99 -0.39
CA GLN A 78 4.14 -16.13 0.71
C GLN A 78 5.59 -15.71 0.51
N ILE A 79 5.92 -14.47 0.90
CA ILE A 79 7.28 -13.94 0.80
C ILE A 79 8.25 -14.77 1.64
N SER A 80 7.82 -15.23 2.83
CA SER A 80 8.64 -16.08 3.72
C SER A 80 9.01 -17.44 3.12
N ASP A 81 8.26 -17.91 2.11
CA ASP A 81 8.56 -19.17 1.42
C ASP A 81 9.59 -18.96 0.30
N LEU A 82 9.80 -17.71 -0.12
CA LEU A 82 10.69 -17.33 -1.21
C LEU A 82 12.03 -16.77 -0.70
N LEU A 83 12.02 -16.11 0.47
CA LEU A 83 13.18 -15.46 1.06
C LEU A 83 13.41 -15.98 2.49
N THR A 84 14.60 -16.53 2.73
CA THR A 84 14.99 -16.97 4.07
C THR A 84 15.28 -15.77 4.97
N GLN A 85 15.11 -15.92 6.29
CA GLN A 85 15.42 -14.85 7.25
C GLN A 85 16.89 -14.40 7.20
N ALA A 86 17.82 -15.32 6.93
CA ALA A 86 19.26 -15.04 6.89
C ALA A 86 19.63 -14.07 5.75
N GLU A 87 18.96 -14.17 4.62
CA GLU A 87 19.27 -13.39 3.41
C GLU A 87 18.25 -12.27 3.15
N LEU A 88 17.18 -12.21 3.95
CA LEU A 88 16.02 -11.34 3.74
C LEU A 88 16.42 -9.90 3.45
N LYS A 89 17.19 -9.26 4.34
CA LYS A 89 17.58 -7.84 4.17
C LYS A 89 18.35 -7.60 2.88
N THR A 90 19.32 -8.46 2.60
CA THR A 90 20.18 -8.35 1.41
C THR A 90 19.37 -8.55 0.13
N ASN A 91 18.53 -9.58 0.10
CA ASN A 91 17.71 -9.91 -1.06
C ASN A 91 16.59 -8.89 -1.27
N TRP A 92 15.99 -8.37 -0.19
CA TRP A 92 15.00 -7.29 -0.26
C TRP A 92 15.58 -6.04 -0.91
N ASN A 93 16.79 -5.62 -0.49
CA ASN A 93 17.47 -4.48 -1.09
C ASN A 93 17.82 -4.72 -2.58
N LYS A 94 18.25 -5.94 -2.94
CA LYS A 94 18.49 -6.30 -4.35
C LYS A 94 17.21 -6.18 -5.18
N ILE A 95 16.09 -6.70 -4.67
CA ILE A 95 14.78 -6.63 -5.33
C ILE A 95 14.33 -5.17 -5.46
N GLU A 96 14.46 -4.36 -4.41
CA GLU A 96 14.11 -2.93 -4.44
C GLU A 96 14.91 -2.17 -5.51
N ASN A 97 16.23 -2.40 -5.56
CA ASN A 97 17.13 -1.80 -6.54
C ASN A 97 16.80 -2.22 -7.98
N GLU A 98 16.59 -3.52 -8.23
CA GLU A 98 16.22 -4.04 -9.55
C GLU A 98 14.87 -3.48 -10.02
N LEU A 99 13.94 -3.25 -9.10
CA LEU A 99 12.62 -2.72 -9.40
C LEU A 99 12.61 -1.21 -9.64
N GLY A 100 13.52 -0.46 -9.01
CA GLY A 100 13.52 1.00 -9.00
C GLY A 100 12.30 1.62 -8.33
N LEU A 101 11.66 0.88 -7.42
CA LEU A 101 10.40 1.23 -6.76
C LEU A 101 10.48 0.83 -5.28
N LYS A 102 10.00 1.70 -4.40
CA LYS A 102 10.01 1.47 -2.95
C LYS A 102 9.29 0.19 -2.59
N LEU A 103 9.87 -0.60 -1.71
CA LEU A 103 9.21 -1.73 -1.05
C LEU A 103 8.76 -1.34 0.37
N PRO A 104 7.84 -2.10 0.98
CA PRO A 104 7.57 -1.96 2.40
C PRO A 104 8.84 -2.09 3.22
N GLU A 105 8.99 -1.20 4.20
CA GLU A 105 10.15 -1.20 5.10
C GLU A 105 10.12 -2.44 5.99
N LEU A 106 11.22 -3.21 5.96
CA LEU A 106 11.46 -4.30 6.89
C LEU A 106 11.80 -3.75 8.29
N VAL A 107 11.17 -4.31 9.31
CA VAL A 107 11.40 -3.96 10.71
C VAL A 107 11.88 -5.16 11.52
N ALA A 108 12.20 -4.96 12.80
CA ALA A 108 12.65 -6.02 13.69
C ALA A 108 11.69 -7.25 13.71
N LEU A 109 10.37 -7.02 13.56
CA LEU A 109 9.35 -8.06 13.49
C LEU A 109 9.55 -9.02 12.29
N ASP A 110 10.14 -8.55 11.18
CA ASP A 110 10.47 -9.37 10.01
C ASP A 110 11.59 -10.37 10.26
N PHE A 111 12.46 -10.07 11.23
CA PHE A 111 13.58 -10.92 11.59
C PHE A 111 13.27 -11.76 12.85
N ASN A 112 12.42 -11.25 13.75
CA ASN A 112 12.00 -11.94 14.96
C ASN A 112 10.57 -11.55 15.36
N GLN A 113 9.64 -12.50 15.23
CA GLN A 113 8.21 -12.31 15.51
C GLN A 113 7.87 -12.07 16.99
N ASN A 114 8.83 -12.31 17.90
CA ASN A 114 8.63 -12.09 19.34
C ASN A 114 8.97 -10.65 19.77
N LEU A 115 9.41 -9.78 18.85
CA LEU A 115 9.76 -8.40 19.16
C LEU A 115 8.54 -7.49 19.01
N ASP A 116 8.29 -6.68 20.03
CA ASP A 116 7.31 -5.62 19.97
C ASP A 116 7.79 -4.49 19.06
N THR A 117 6.97 -4.07 18.10
CA THR A 117 7.36 -3.07 17.09
C THR A 117 6.32 -1.96 17.01
N HIS A 118 6.43 -1.03 17.96
CA HIS A 118 5.74 0.25 17.88
C HIS A 118 6.54 1.19 16.97
N VAL A 119 5.87 1.83 16.00
CA VAL A 119 6.43 2.90 15.18
C VAL A 119 5.84 4.24 15.59
N LYS A 120 6.66 5.30 15.62
CA LYS A 120 6.18 6.65 15.90
C LYS A 120 5.52 7.24 14.66
N ILE A 121 4.29 7.71 14.83
CA ILE A 121 3.46 8.39 13.84
C ILE A 121 3.24 9.82 14.31
N LEU A 122 3.37 10.80 13.39
CA LEU A 122 3.10 12.22 13.64
C LEU A 122 3.72 12.74 14.96
N GLY A 123 5.01 12.46 15.19
CA GLY A 123 5.80 12.99 16.31
C GLY A 123 5.51 12.40 17.70
N PHE A 124 4.29 11.93 17.98
CA PHE A 124 3.87 11.52 19.34
C PHE A 124 2.99 10.26 19.40
N ARG A 125 2.36 9.81 18.32
CA ARG A 125 1.54 8.57 18.34
C ARG A 125 2.40 7.34 18.12
N THR A 126 2.03 6.20 18.69
CA THR A 126 2.68 4.92 18.42
C THR A 126 1.70 3.98 17.75
N PHE A 127 2.04 3.48 16.56
CA PHE A 127 1.27 2.44 15.88
C PHE A 127 1.97 1.11 16.07
N LYS A 128 1.24 0.10 16.52
CA LYS A 128 1.79 -1.23 16.71
C LYS A 128 1.68 -1.99 15.40
N ARG A 129 2.82 -2.36 14.80
CA ARG A 129 2.81 -3.31 13.69
C ARG A 129 2.34 -4.66 14.20
N THR A 130 1.39 -5.25 13.49
CA THR A 130 0.75 -6.51 13.88
C THR A 130 1.33 -7.70 13.14
N GLN A 131 1.86 -7.48 11.91
CA GLN A 131 2.38 -8.56 11.09
C GLN A 131 3.67 -8.18 10.35
N PRO A 132 4.62 -9.13 10.25
CA PRO A 132 5.77 -8.96 9.37
C PRO A 132 5.35 -8.82 7.90
N VAL A 133 6.04 -7.98 7.14
CA VAL A 133 5.90 -7.87 5.68
C VAL A 133 6.08 -9.23 5.02
N THR A 134 7.00 -10.05 5.54
CA THR A 134 7.29 -11.40 5.01
C THR A 134 6.15 -12.40 5.11
N LYS A 135 5.12 -12.14 5.94
CA LYS A 135 3.90 -12.95 5.99
C LYS A 135 2.91 -12.61 4.86
N GLY A 136 3.15 -11.52 4.13
CA GLY A 136 2.41 -11.19 2.94
C GLY A 136 2.66 -12.14 1.78
N THR A 137 1.67 -12.22 0.90
CA THR A 137 1.76 -12.88 -0.41
C THR A 137 2.38 -11.97 -1.47
N ILE A 138 2.80 -12.53 -2.61
CA ILE A 138 3.22 -11.72 -3.77
C ILE A 138 2.09 -10.78 -4.25
N ARG A 139 0.83 -11.19 -4.13
CA ARG A 139 -0.33 -10.32 -4.43
C ARG A 139 -0.34 -9.09 -3.52
N GLN A 140 -0.19 -9.29 -2.21
CA GLN A 140 -0.09 -8.18 -1.27
C GLN A 140 1.14 -7.31 -1.53
N LEU A 141 2.27 -7.91 -1.93
CA LEU A 141 3.46 -7.14 -2.33
C LEU A 141 3.21 -6.26 -3.55
N ILE A 142 2.45 -6.73 -4.54
CA ILE A 142 2.03 -5.91 -5.70
C ILE A 142 1.24 -4.70 -5.22
N ASP A 143 0.24 -4.95 -4.37
CA ASP A 143 -0.62 -3.91 -3.82
C ASP A 143 0.16 -2.86 -3.04
N TRP A 144 0.96 -3.29 -2.07
CA TRP A 144 1.77 -2.40 -1.25
C TRP A 144 2.74 -1.58 -2.09
N LYS A 145 3.36 -2.20 -3.09
CA LYS A 145 4.31 -1.53 -3.97
C LYS A 145 3.64 -0.50 -4.87
N ILE A 146 2.47 -0.80 -5.43
CA ILE A 146 1.73 0.19 -6.23
C ILE A 146 1.32 1.36 -5.32
N SER A 147 0.79 1.09 -4.13
CA SER A 147 0.45 2.15 -3.17
C SER A 147 1.66 2.98 -2.73
N LEU A 148 2.81 2.39 -2.43
CA LEU A 148 4.02 3.14 -2.04
C LEU A 148 4.61 3.99 -3.18
N ASN A 149 4.21 3.73 -4.42
CA ASN A 149 4.80 4.34 -5.60
C ASN A 149 3.73 4.87 -6.57
N PHE A 150 2.52 5.19 -6.09
CA PHE A 150 1.39 5.51 -6.97
C PHE A 150 1.71 6.66 -7.94
N ASP A 151 2.45 7.68 -7.48
CA ASP A 151 2.89 8.82 -8.32
C ASP A 151 3.78 8.41 -9.52
N LYS A 152 4.41 7.23 -9.44
CA LYS A 152 5.24 6.68 -10.53
C LYS A 152 4.54 5.60 -11.34
N THR A 153 3.51 4.96 -10.78
CA THR A 153 2.88 3.78 -11.38
C THR A 153 1.49 4.06 -11.95
N ILE A 154 0.82 5.12 -11.51
CA ILE A 154 -0.53 5.48 -11.89
C ILE A 154 -0.54 6.92 -12.41
N ASP A 155 -1.13 7.14 -13.58
CA ASP A 155 -1.41 8.49 -14.10
C ASP A 155 -2.75 8.93 -13.53
N ILE A 156 -2.74 9.83 -12.56
CA ILE A 156 -3.95 10.31 -11.88
C ILE A 156 -4.94 11.00 -12.84
N ASN A 157 -4.47 11.50 -13.98
CA ASN A 157 -5.34 12.11 -15.00
C ASN A 157 -5.97 11.07 -15.93
N LYS A 158 -5.55 9.80 -15.85
CA LYS A 158 -5.98 8.69 -16.71
C LYS A 158 -6.22 7.42 -15.91
N ILE A 159 -6.92 7.55 -14.78
CA ILE A 159 -7.32 6.41 -13.96
C ILE A 159 -8.09 5.39 -14.81
N THR A 160 -7.68 4.12 -14.75
CA THR A 160 -8.24 3.07 -15.61
C THR A 160 -9.36 2.28 -14.97
N ASP A 161 -9.36 2.18 -13.64
CA ASP A 161 -10.35 1.47 -12.85
C ASP A 161 -10.33 1.91 -11.37
N LYS A 162 -11.22 1.32 -10.57
CA LYS A 162 -11.34 1.59 -9.14
C LYS A 162 -10.12 1.13 -8.33
N TYR A 163 -9.45 0.08 -8.78
CA TYR A 163 -8.29 -0.47 -8.08
C TYR A 163 -7.16 0.56 -7.98
N GLU A 164 -6.93 1.33 -9.05
CA GLU A 164 -5.93 2.42 -9.01
C GLU A 164 -6.24 3.48 -7.94
N VAL A 165 -7.53 3.86 -7.78
CA VAL A 165 -7.95 4.77 -6.71
C VAL A 165 -7.68 4.17 -5.33
N GLU A 166 -8.05 2.90 -5.13
CA GLU A 166 -7.81 2.18 -3.88
C GLU A 166 -6.32 2.13 -3.48
N ARG A 167 -5.42 2.00 -4.46
CA ARG A 167 -3.96 2.06 -4.23
C ARG A 167 -3.47 3.47 -3.95
N ILE A 168 -3.96 4.48 -4.67
CA ILE A 168 -3.62 5.89 -4.39
C ILE A 168 -4.03 6.25 -2.96
N ILE A 169 -5.27 5.97 -2.56
CA ILE A 169 -5.78 6.30 -1.21
C ILE A 169 -4.97 5.59 -0.13
N SER A 170 -4.68 4.31 -0.29
CA SER A 170 -3.85 3.56 0.66
C SER A 170 -2.42 4.14 0.75
N GLY A 171 -1.85 4.55 -0.38
CA GLY A 171 -0.55 5.22 -0.44
C GLY A 171 -0.54 6.59 0.23
N ILE A 172 -1.57 7.40 0.01
CA ILE A 172 -1.73 8.71 0.65
C ILE A 172 -1.85 8.55 2.16
N ILE A 173 -2.68 7.62 2.65
CA ILE A 173 -2.80 7.34 4.09
C ILE A 173 -1.44 6.95 4.66
N SER A 174 -0.73 6.05 3.99
CA SER A 174 0.59 5.59 4.46
C SER A 174 1.59 6.74 4.55
N ASP A 175 1.66 7.60 3.53
CA ASP A 175 2.60 8.72 3.45
C ASP A 175 2.26 9.83 4.46
N ARG A 176 0.98 10.24 4.53
CA ARG A 176 0.54 11.37 5.37
C ARG A 176 0.43 11.02 6.83
N MET A 177 0.01 9.80 7.13
CA MET A 177 -0.20 9.35 8.51
C MET A 177 0.96 8.49 9.01
N GLY A 178 2.00 8.23 8.22
CA GLY A 178 3.12 7.38 8.65
C GLY A 178 2.73 5.95 9.03
N ILE A 179 1.53 5.50 8.64
CA ILE A 179 1.06 4.13 8.89
C ILE A 179 1.75 3.22 7.86
N PRO A 180 2.40 2.13 8.29
CA PRO A 180 3.02 1.19 7.36
C PRO A 180 2.00 0.64 6.35
N ILE A 181 2.35 0.64 5.06
CA ILE A 181 1.41 0.23 4.01
C ILE A 181 0.87 -1.20 4.19
N ASN A 182 1.66 -2.08 4.82
CA ASN A 182 1.26 -3.46 5.08
C ASN A 182 0.24 -3.62 6.22
N GLU A 183 -0.10 -2.53 6.92
CA GLU A 183 -1.11 -2.46 7.99
C GLU A 183 -2.40 -1.76 7.49
N ILE A 184 -2.46 -1.36 6.21
CA ILE A 184 -3.62 -0.68 5.62
C ILE A 184 -4.37 -1.67 4.72
N GLU A 185 -5.60 -2.02 5.12
CA GLU A 185 -6.54 -2.78 4.32
C GLU A 185 -7.77 -1.94 3.98
N LEU A 186 -8.43 -2.24 2.85
CA LEU A 186 -9.60 -1.48 2.40
C LEU A 186 -10.76 -1.52 3.41
N LYS A 187 -10.87 -2.61 4.16
CA LYS A 187 -11.90 -2.78 5.20
C LYS A 187 -11.60 -2.03 6.50
N HIS A 188 -10.37 -1.55 6.69
CA HIS A 188 -9.99 -0.88 7.94
C HIS A 188 -10.77 0.42 8.09
N SER A 189 -11.31 0.61 9.29
CA SER A 189 -11.88 1.86 9.74
C SER A 189 -10.78 2.91 9.90
N ILE A 190 -10.99 4.09 9.31
CA ILE A 190 -10.06 5.23 9.39
C ILE A 190 -9.80 5.61 10.84
N THR A 191 -10.84 5.68 11.66
CA THR A 191 -10.71 6.05 13.06
C THR A 191 -10.31 4.87 13.95
N ASN A 192 -11.01 3.73 13.85
CA ASN A 192 -10.90 2.69 14.86
C ASN A 192 -9.69 1.77 14.62
N ASP A 193 -9.43 1.41 13.37
CA ASP A 193 -8.34 0.48 13.02
C ASP A 193 -7.04 1.24 12.74
N LEU A 194 -7.13 2.40 12.08
CA LEU A 194 -5.96 3.20 11.70
C LEU A 194 -5.62 4.32 12.70
N GLY A 195 -6.53 4.65 13.63
CA GLY A 195 -6.27 5.67 14.65
C GLY A 195 -6.15 7.09 14.10
N ILE A 196 -6.77 7.36 12.96
CA ILE A 196 -6.80 8.68 12.31
C ILE A 196 -8.07 9.39 12.80
N ASP A 197 -7.91 10.34 13.73
CA ASP A 197 -9.00 11.20 14.21
C ASP A 197 -8.96 12.57 13.52
#